data_AF-A0A1C5NIY5-F1
#
_entry.id   AF-A0A1C5NIY5-F1
#
_cell.length_a   1.000
_cell.length_b   1.000
_cell.length_c   1.000
_cell.angle_alpha   90.00
_cell.angle_beta   90.00
_cell.angle_gamma   90.00
#
_symmetry.space_group_name_H-M   'P 1'
#
loop_
_entity.id
_entity.type
_entity.pdbx_description
1 polymer ?
#
loop_
_entity_poly.entity_id
_entity_poly.type
_entity_poly.pdbx_seq_one_letter_code
_entity_poly.pdbx_strand_id
1 'polypeptide(L)'
;MTCREAERLVMPYINGSITDEELEEFLNHIEHCENCREELEIYFTVDVGIRQLDEGTGSYNIQGALETALELSRQRIHTLKLLQTARYAVNTLCFWALLMALILQFRLWGQSGFLGL
;
A
#
# COMPACT_ATOMS: atom_id res chain seq x y z
N MET A 1 4.58 -11.78 -7.05
CA MET A 1 5.96 -12.30 -6.82
C MET A 1 6.06 -13.83 -6.69
N THR A 2 7.27 -14.35 -6.92
CA THR A 2 7.75 -15.73 -6.69
C THR A 2 8.35 -15.92 -5.29
N CYS A 3 8.52 -17.16 -4.81
CA CYS A 3 9.13 -17.44 -3.50
C CYS A 3 10.52 -16.79 -3.36
N ARG A 4 11.37 -16.91 -4.39
CA ARG A 4 12.72 -16.32 -4.38
C ARG A 4 12.73 -14.79 -4.26
N GLU A 5 11.70 -14.14 -4.80
CA GLU A 5 11.53 -12.70 -4.66
C GLU A 5 11.03 -12.35 -3.25
N ALA A 6 10.07 -13.11 -2.73
CA ALA A 6 9.56 -12.97 -1.36
C ALA A 6 10.68 -13.11 -0.33
N GLU A 7 11.51 -14.15 -0.43
CA GLU A 7 12.67 -14.41 0.43
C GLU A 7 13.63 -13.22 0.48
N ARG A 8 13.91 -12.60 -0.69
CA ARG A 8 14.78 -11.41 -0.77
C ARG A 8 14.17 -10.18 -0.10
N LEU A 9 12.85 -10.12 0.01
CA LEU A 9 12.10 -9.02 0.60
C LEU A 9 11.84 -9.20 2.10
N VAL A 10 12.15 -10.35 2.68
CA VAL A 10 12.00 -10.61 4.14
C VAL A 10 12.78 -9.59 4.97
N MET A 11 14.08 -9.43 4.73
CA MET A 11 14.90 -8.47 5.48
C MET A 11 14.49 -7.00 5.24
N PRO A 12 14.22 -6.55 4.00
CA PRO A 12 13.64 -5.24 3.73
C PRO A 12 12.30 -5.00 4.45
N TYR A 13 11.44 -6.01 4.53
CA TYR A 13 10.17 -5.93 5.25
C TYR A 13 10.39 -5.72 6.75
N ILE A 14 11.24 -6.54 7.39
CA ILE A 14 11.57 -6.44 8.82
C ILE A 14 12.16 -5.06 9.16
N ASN A 15 13.04 -4.54 8.29
CA ASN A 15 13.66 -3.23 8.47
C ASN A 15 12.76 -2.04 8.06
N GLY A 16 11.56 -2.30 7.53
CA GLY A 16 10.64 -1.26 7.05
C GLY A 16 11.12 -0.49 5.83
N SER A 17 12.03 -1.04 5.01
CA SER A 17 12.60 -0.41 3.82
C SER A 17 11.96 -0.86 2.50
N ILE A 18 10.97 -1.76 2.56
CA ILE A 18 10.20 -2.22 1.40
C ILE A 18 9.26 -1.13 0.86
N THR A 19 9.10 -1.06 -0.47
CA THR A 19 8.16 -0.11 -1.10
C THR A 19 6.71 -0.57 -0.94
N ASP A 20 5.74 0.34 -1.10
CA ASP A 20 4.32 0.01 -0.94
C ASP A 20 3.84 -1.03 -1.99
N GLU A 21 4.39 -0.99 -3.21
CA GLU A 21 4.08 -1.97 -4.28
C GLU A 21 4.63 -3.37 -3.93
N GLU A 22 5.90 -3.44 -3.53
CA GLU A 22 6.53 -4.70 -3.14
C GLU A 22 5.89 -5.28 -1.87
N LEU A 23 5.50 -4.42 -0.92
CA LEU A 23 4.84 -4.81 0.32
C LEU A 23 3.49 -5.48 0.04
N GLU A 24 2.70 -4.92 -0.87
CA GLU A 24 1.43 -5.53 -1.27
C GLU A 24 1.63 -6.94 -1.83
N GLU A 25 2.54 -7.08 -2.81
CA GLU A 25 2.81 -8.37 -3.41
C GLU A 25 3.37 -9.37 -2.38
N PHE A 26 4.18 -8.89 -1.44
CA PHE A 26 4.79 -9.69 -0.39
C PHE A 26 3.75 -10.25 0.56
N LEU A 27 2.87 -9.39 1.08
CA LEU A 27 1.78 -9.78 1.97
C LEU A 27 0.82 -10.77 1.31
N ASN A 28 0.54 -10.58 0.01
CA ASN A 28 -0.28 -11.50 -0.75
C ASN A 28 0.38 -12.88 -0.89
N HIS A 29 1.70 -12.92 -1.14
CA HIS A 29 2.43 -14.17 -1.32
C HIS A 29 2.50 -14.99 -0.02
N ILE A 30 2.88 -14.37 1.11
CA ILE A 30 3.02 -15.08 2.40
C ILE A 30 1.67 -15.56 2.95
N GLU A 31 0.55 -14.96 2.53
CA GLU A 31 -0.79 -15.43 2.89
C GLU A 31 -1.15 -16.75 2.20
N HIS A 32 -0.61 -16.99 1.00
CA HIS A 32 -0.91 -18.17 0.18
C HIS A 32 0.24 -19.20 0.14
N CYS A 33 1.41 -18.86 0.67
CA CYS A 33 2.59 -19.73 0.70
C CYS A 33 3.07 -19.94 2.14
N GLU A 34 2.79 -21.12 2.70
CA GLU A 34 3.20 -21.45 4.07
C GLU A 34 4.72 -21.46 4.26
N ASN A 35 5.49 -21.89 3.25
CA ASN A 35 6.94 -21.94 3.33
C ASN A 35 7.56 -20.55 3.51
N CYS A 36 7.10 -19.57 2.73
CA CYS A 36 7.58 -18.18 2.86
C CYS A 36 7.06 -17.52 4.14
N ARG A 37 5.89 -17.92 4.66
CA ARG A 37 5.38 -17.48 5.97
C ARG A 37 6.27 -17.99 7.11
N GLU A 38 6.62 -19.26 7.08
CA GLU A 38 7.51 -19.87 8.08
C GLU A 38 8.90 -19.21 8.06
N GLU A 39 9.45 -18.95 6.87
CA GLU A 39 10.73 -18.26 6.75
C GLU A 39 10.69 -16.83 7.32
N LEU A 40 9.63 -16.07 7.02
CA LEU A 40 9.41 -14.76 7.64
C LEU A 40 9.34 -14.85 9.17
N GLU A 41 8.63 -15.84 9.72
CA GLU A 41 8.53 -16.07 11.16
C GLU A 41 9.88 -16.37 11.80
N ILE A 42 10.71 -17.19 11.14
CA ILE A 42 12.07 -17.50 11.60
C ILE A 42 12.91 -16.21 11.66
N TYR A 43 12.96 -15.43 10.59
CA TYR A 43 13.78 -14.20 10.55
C TYR A 43 13.28 -13.13 11.54
N PHE A 44 11.96 -12.96 11.65
CA PHE A 44 11.36 -12.02 12.59
C PHE A 44 11.64 -12.40 14.04
N THR A 45 11.57 -13.70 14.36
CA THR A 45 11.90 -14.21 15.69
C THR A 45 13.36 -13.94 16.05
N VAL A 46 14.28 -14.10 15.09
CA VAL A 46 15.70 -13.78 15.30
C VAL A 46 15.90 -12.28 15.54
N ASP A 47 15.30 -11.41 14.71
CA ASP A 47 15.42 -9.96 14.85
C ASP A 47 14.90 -9.46 16.21
N VAL A 48 13.68 -9.87 16.57
CA VAL A 48 13.06 -9.53 17.85
C VAL A 48 13.83 -10.15 19.01
N GLY A 49 14.33 -11.38 18.86
CA GLY A 49 15.14 -12.05 19.88
C GLY A 49 16.45 -11.32 20.20
N ILE A 50 17.12 -10.76 19.19
CA ILE A 50 18.32 -9.92 19.39
C ILE A 50 17.96 -8.65 20.16
N ARG A 51 16.83 -8.00 19.81
CA ARG A 51 16.36 -6.79 20.50
C ARG A 51 15.95 -7.05 21.94
N GLN A 52 15.38 -8.22 22.24
CA GLN A 52 15.04 -8.63 23.62
C GLN A 52 16.28 -8.75 24.51
N LEU A 53 17.39 -9.27 23.98
CA LEU A 53 18.65 -9.38 24.72
C LEU A 53 19.22 -8.01 25.09
N ASP A 54 18.98 -7.00 24.27
CA ASP A 54 19.41 -5.62 24.51
C ASP A 54 18.48 -4.90 25.53
N GLU A 55 17.17 -5.15 25.46
CA GLU A 55 16.16 -4.49 26.31
C GLU A 55 15.94 -5.17 27.68
N GLY A 56 16.39 -6.42 27.86
CA GLY A 56 16.39 -7.12 29.16
C GLY A 56 15.00 -7.49 29.71
N THR A 57 13.97 -7.53 28.85
CA THR A 57 12.58 -7.80 29.26
C THR A 57 12.18 -9.27 29.04
N GLY A 58 11.43 -9.83 29.98
CA GLY A 58 10.99 -11.24 29.95
C GLY A 58 9.73 -11.48 29.10
N SER A 59 9.64 -12.69 28.52
CA SER A 59 8.49 -13.30 27.83
C SER A 59 7.66 -12.36 26.93
N TYR A 60 8.24 -11.95 25.81
CA TYR A 60 7.50 -11.30 24.73
C TYR A 60 6.83 -12.35 23.83
N ASN A 61 5.54 -12.16 23.49
CA ASN A 61 4.85 -13.02 22.54
C ASN A 61 5.22 -12.62 21.10
N ILE A 62 6.33 -13.18 20.61
CA ILE A 62 6.90 -12.88 19.28
C ILE A 62 5.90 -13.20 18.16
N GLN A 63 5.19 -14.33 18.29
CA GLN A 63 4.19 -14.74 17.29
C GLN A 63 3.02 -13.75 17.19
N GLY A 64 2.53 -13.25 18.34
CA GLY A 64 1.50 -12.21 18.35
C GLY A 64 1.97 -10.88 17.78
N ALA A 65 3.25 -10.52 17.99
CA ALA A 65 3.84 -9.31 17.42
C ALA A 65 3.97 -9.40 15.90
N LEU A 66 4.34 -10.57 15.36
CA LEU A 66 4.38 -10.82 13.93
C LEU A 66 2.99 -10.67 13.30
N GLU A 67 1.97 -11.31 13.87
CA GLU A 67 0.60 -11.21 13.36
C GLU A 67 0.11 -9.75 13.36
N THR A 68 0.38 -9.02 14.44
CA THR A 68 0.03 -7.60 14.54
C THR A 68 0.75 -6.75 13.49
N ALA A 69 2.03 -7.03 13.23
CA ALA A 69 2.81 -6.35 12.20
C ALA A 69 2.26 -6.63 10.79
N LEU A 70 1.84 -7.87 10.52
CA LEU A 70 1.20 -8.27 9.28
C LEU A 70 -0.16 -7.59 9.09
N GLU A 71 -1.01 -7.57 10.12
CA GLU A 71 -2.31 -6.88 10.10
C GLU A 71 -2.15 -5.38 9.85
N LEU A 72 -1.21 -4.73 10.54
CA LEU A 72 -0.92 -3.30 10.36
C LEU A 72 -0.45 -3.02 8.93
N SER A 73 0.42 -3.88 8.39
CA SER A 73 0.93 -3.77 7.02
C SER A 73 -0.20 -3.91 5.99
N ARG A 74 -1.14 -4.84 6.19
CA ARG A 74 -2.34 -4.97 5.34
C ARG A 74 -3.21 -3.72 5.42
N GLN A 75 -3.48 -3.20 6.62
CA GLN A 75 -4.27 -1.97 6.79
C GLN A 75 -3.62 -0.76 6.10
N ARG A 76 -2.30 -0.64 6.18
CA ARG A 76 -1.53 0.39 5.47
C ARG A 76 -1.74 0.31 3.95
N ILE A 77 -1.62 -0.88 3.36
CA ILE A 77 -1.86 -1.06 1.91
C ILE A 77 -3.30 -0.70 1.54
N HIS A 78 -4.29 -1.16 2.31
CA HIS A 78 -5.69 -0.85 2.06
C HIS A 78 -5.97 0.66 2.09
N THR A 79 -5.47 1.36 3.11
CA THR A 79 -5.66 2.81 3.22
C THR A 79 -4.99 3.58 2.09
N LEU A 80 -3.76 3.21 1.72
CA LEU A 80 -3.06 3.82 0.58
C LEU A 80 -3.82 3.63 -0.73
N LYS A 81 -4.29 2.41 -1.03
CA LYS A 81 -5.11 2.15 -2.22
C LYS A 81 -6.40 2.94 -2.24
N LEU A 82 -7.07 3.04 -1.09
CA LEU A 82 -8.33 3.78 -0.97
C LEU A 82 -8.09 5.27 -1.23
N LEU A 83 -7.05 5.84 -0.65
CA LEU A 83 -6.65 7.24 -0.88
C LEU A 83 -6.26 7.49 -2.34
N GLN A 84 -5.46 6.59 -2.93
CA GLN A 84 -5.04 6.70 -4.32
C GLN A 84 -6.24 6.62 -5.27
N THR A 85 -7.14 5.65 -5.05
CA THR A 85 -8.38 5.50 -5.81
C THR A 85 -9.27 6.74 -5.66
N ALA A 86 -9.45 7.25 -4.45
CA ALA A 86 -10.21 8.47 -4.19
C ALA A 86 -9.61 9.68 -4.93
N ARG A 87 -8.28 9.82 -4.91
CA ARG A 87 -7.58 10.91 -5.61
C ARG A 87 -7.77 10.84 -7.12
N TYR A 88 -7.65 9.65 -7.72
CA TYR A 88 -7.92 9.46 -9.15
C TYR A 88 -9.37 9.74 -9.52
N ALA A 89 -10.32 9.30 -8.69
CA ALA A 89 -11.74 9.56 -8.89
C ALA A 89 -12.05 11.07 -8.86
N VAL A 90 -11.54 11.79 -7.86
CA VAL A 90 -11.70 13.25 -7.75
C VAL A 90 -11.08 13.97 -8.94
N ASN A 91 -9.86 13.61 -9.33
CA ASN A 91 -9.17 14.24 -10.46
C ASN A 91 -9.96 14.06 -11.78
N THR A 92 -10.46 12.84 -12.02
CA THR A 92 -11.27 12.52 -13.19
C THR A 92 -12.59 13.30 -13.17
N LEU A 93 -13.26 13.37 -12.02
CA LEU A 93 -14.50 14.12 -11.85
C LEU A 93 -14.30 15.63 -12.10
N CYS A 94 -13.22 16.21 -11.57
CA CYS A 94 -12.86 17.61 -11.81
C CYS A 94 -12.58 17.87 -13.29
N PHE A 95 -11.84 16.98 -13.97
CA PHE A 95 -11.58 17.10 -15.41
C PHE A 95 -12.88 17.10 -16.22
N TRP A 96 -13.80 16.16 -15.94
CA TRP A 96 -15.10 16.10 -16.61
C TRP A 96 -15.97 17.32 -16.31
N ALA A 97 -15.95 17.82 -15.07
CA ALA A 97 -16.69 19.03 -14.70
C ALA A 97 -16.19 20.27 -15.46
N LEU A 98 -14.87 20.44 -15.57
CA LEU A 98 -14.27 21.53 -16.35
C LEU A 98 -14.58 21.40 -17.85
N LEU A 99 -14.51 20.19 -18.39
CA LEU A 99 -14.85 19.91 -19.78
C LEU A 99 -16.32 20.24 -20.08
N MET A 100 -17.24 19.83 -19.20
CA MET A 100 -18.65 20.18 -19.31
C MET A 100 -18.89 21.69 -19.24
N ALA A 101 -18.21 22.39 -18.34
CA ALA A 101 -18.30 23.85 -18.23
C ALA A 101 -17.81 24.56 -19.50
N LEU A 102 -16.69 24.10 -20.09
CA LEU A 102 -16.16 24.63 -21.35
C LEU A 102 -17.11 24.40 -22.53
N ILE A 103 -17.73 23.21 -22.63
CA ILE A 103 -18.73 22.92 -23.67
C ILE A 103 -19.92 23.85 -23.52
N LEU A 104 -20.40 24.09 -22.30
CA LEU A 104 -21.50 25.02 -22.04
C LEU A 104 -21.13 26.46 -22.42
N GLN A 105 -19.93 26.93 -22.08
CA GLN A 105 -19.44 28.25 -22.49
C GLN A 105 -19.35 28.37 -24.02
N PHE A 106 -18.86 27.34 -24.71
CA PHE A 106 -18.78 27.31 -26.18
C PHE A 106 -20.17 27.31 -26.83
N ARG A 107 -21.12 26.54 -26.27
CA ARG A 107 -22.53 26.56 -26.70
C ARG A 107 -23.16 27.94 -26.51
N LEU A 108 -22.91 28.57 -25.36
CA LEU A 108 -23.40 29.92 -25.07
C LEU A 108 -22.81 30.94 -26.05
N TRP A 109 -21.50 30.92 -26.31
CA TRP A 109 -20.87 31.75 -27.34
C TRP A 109 -21.44 31.53 -28.75
N GLY A 110 -21.75 30.27 -29.11
CA GLY A 110 -22.40 29.94 -30.38
C GLY A 110 -23.82 30.50 -30.50
N GLN A 111 -24.61 30.45 -29.41
CA GLN A 111 -25.97 31.02 -29.38
C GLN A 111 -25.96 32.55 -29.23
N SER A 112 -25.01 33.12 -28.49
CA SER A 112 -24.90 34.56 -28.23
C SER A 112 -24.24 35.33 -29.37
N GLY A 113 -24.00 34.71 -30.51
CA GLY A 113 -23.59 35.39 -31.73
C GLY A 113 -22.20 36.03 -31.65
N PHE A 114 -21.15 35.21 -31.66
CA PHE A 114 -19.80 35.70 -32.04
C PHE A 114 -19.67 36.04 -33.55
N LEU A 115 -20.77 36.04 -34.32
CA LEU A 115 -20.85 36.59 -35.69
C LEU A 115 -21.95 37.65 -35.79
N GLY A 116 -21.97 38.58 -34.84
CA GLY A 116 -22.63 39.88 -34.97
C GLY A 116 -21.66 40.95 -35.47
N LEU A 117 -20.87 40.62 -36.50
CA LEU A 117 -20.09 41.55 -37.33
C LEU A 117 -20.61 41.44 -38.77
#